data_AF-A0A651ENU9-F1
#
_entry.id   AF-A0A651ENU9-F1
#
_cell.length_a   1.000
_cell.length_b   1.000
_cell.length_c   1.000
_cell.angle_alpha   90.00
_cell.angle_beta   90.00
_cell.angle_gamma   90.00
#
_symmetry.space_group_name_H-M   'P 1'
#
loop_
_entity.id
_entity.type
_entity.pdbx_description
1 polymer ?
#
loop_
_entity_poly.entity_id
_entity_poly.type
_entity_poly.pdbx_seq_one_letter_code
_entity_poly.pdbx_strand_id
1 'polypeptide(L)'
;MPPNSPTPPTPPAPPPPLTGPGPRDRSDPGDRSPYAPAPIPARAPVPRAGGKPGPGALLASAGIGSGQGWVGPAGSEPKRARVLREMREHIAHSRNSDAVRVFEGLNKLLRSDPEVQYVAACAMENTRQFNRAIQQAKQSLEKTGHVAPMLVMARCYRAMGETEKVLAWCDRAAAKAPAEEVVSYVRGGALEEAGQFDEATEVLRPLVEKHQQAGRSLPMALRIEWPKLLVQAKRFDEAIALIDETVAMPAAHEGMKSMLLYLKAKAADRKKDYDAAFAAADIANGIGRVEFDPRVYEEQVSALTDNWSREAMADFPISACGSELPVFVAGMPRSGTSLIDQIIDAHPKGSGVGELNTIERFAGKLAQAWDPEREPGKQFGGMDGRKWTRAAEAYVKEIRSLAPPGTERVVNKALGNNKLVGLIARLFPRTRIIHAVRDPRDVAISCFMGGFNNRLHPWTTRLEWASHAWAQSQRMMDHWKATLDVEILEVNYERLVADPENEFPRIIAFLGLEWDEKCFDFHKSRRTVRTLSYDQVNRPLYTSSSGRHTNYTRHIEGVEFPRYDPWERGG
;
A
#
# COMPACT_ATOMS: atom_id res chain seq x y z
N MET A 1 37.11 -70.70 36.71
CA MET A 1 37.85 -70.36 35.48
C MET A 1 36.86 -69.75 34.48
N PRO A 2 37.25 -68.70 33.74
CA PRO A 2 36.33 -67.75 33.07
C PRO A 2 35.92 -68.21 31.66
N PRO A 3 35.07 -67.42 30.96
CA PRO A 3 35.65 -66.67 29.84
C PRO A 3 35.15 -65.21 29.70
N ASN A 4 36.15 -64.32 29.61
CA ASN A 4 36.29 -63.10 28.80
C ASN A 4 35.05 -62.28 28.40
N SER A 5 34.94 -61.11 29.03
CA SER A 5 34.21 -59.94 28.55
C SER A 5 34.92 -59.29 27.34
N PRO A 6 34.21 -58.87 26.28
CA PRO A 6 34.79 -58.17 25.15
C PRO A 6 34.93 -56.65 25.41
N THR A 7 36.09 -56.12 25.07
CA THR A 7 36.47 -54.70 25.07
C THR A 7 35.73 -53.91 23.99
N PRO A 8 35.24 -52.68 24.25
CA PRO A 8 34.66 -51.83 23.22
C PRO A 8 35.73 -51.18 22.31
N PRO A 9 35.42 -50.88 21.04
CA PRO A 9 36.38 -50.30 20.09
C PRO A 9 36.67 -48.82 20.39
N THR A 10 37.95 -48.45 20.23
CA THR A 10 38.50 -47.11 20.38
C THR A 10 37.96 -46.15 19.30
N PRO A 11 37.59 -44.89 19.64
CA PRO A 11 37.19 -43.90 18.63
C PRO A 11 38.40 -43.40 17.81
N PRO A 12 38.20 -43.01 16.53
CA PRO A 12 39.27 -42.53 15.67
C PRO A 12 39.79 -41.14 16.11
N ALA A 13 41.10 -40.93 15.92
CA ALA A 13 41.80 -39.70 16.29
C ALA A 13 41.34 -38.46 15.48
N PRO A 14 41.34 -37.26 16.09
CA PRO A 14 40.94 -36.03 15.41
C PRO A 14 41.99 -35.58 14.36
N PRO A 15 41.55 -34.93 13.27
CA PRO A 15 42.46 -34.42 12.23
C PRO A 15 43.30 -33.22 12.74
N PRO A 16 44.48 -32.99 12.15
CA PRO A 16 45.40 -31.92 12.54
C PRO A 16 44.86 -30.51 12.24
N PRO A 17 45.33 -29.47 12.95
CA PRO A 17 44.83 -28.11 12.81
C PRO A 17 45.23 -27.51 11.45
N LEU A 18 44.23 -26.97 10.75
CA LEU A 18 44.45 -26.21 9.52
C LEU A 18 45.09 -24.86 9.86
N THR A 19 46.24 -24.61 9.24
CA THR A 19 46.99 -23.36 9.24
C THR A 19 46.16 -22.22 8.66
N GLY A 20 46.07 -21.11 9.39
CA GLY A 20 45.35 -19.92 8.95
C GLY A 20 46.01 -19.22 7.75
N PRO A 21 45.25 -18.54 6.89
CA PRO A 21 45.84 -17.69 5.87
C PRO A 21 46.32 -16.36 6.48
N GLY A 22 47.55 -15.98 6.13
CA GLY A 22 48.15 -14.66 6.43
C GLY A 22 47.41 -13.50 5.75
N PRO A 23 47.84 -12.25 6.03
CA PRO A 23 47.04 -11.06 5.83
C PRO A 23 46.81 -10.79 4.34
N ARG A 24 45.54 -10.72 3.93
CA ARG A 24 45.16 -10.25 2.60
C ARG A 24 44.72 -8.78 2.64
N ASP A 25 45.11 -8.15 1.55
CA ASP A 25 45.12 -6.74 1.23
C ASP A 25 43.71 -6.10 1.28
N ARG A 26 43.65 -4.84 1.73
CA ARG A 26 42.42 -4.05 1.87
C ARG A 26 42.13 -3.34 0.55
N SER A 27 41.30 -3.91 -0.31
CA SER A 27 40.57 -3.15 -1.35
C SER A 27 39.60 -4.01 -2.16
N ASP A 28 38.45 -4.37 -1.58
CA ASP A 28 37.23 -4.71 -2.35
C ASP A 28 35.97 -4.60 -1.46
N PRO A 29 34.92 -3.83 -1.82
CA PRO A 29 33.71 -3.70 -1.02
C PRO A 29 32.67 -4.73 -1.49
N GLY A 30 32.81 -5.98 -1.07
CA GLY A 30 31.96 -7.04 -1.58
C GLY A 30 32.00 -8.35 -0.80
N ASP A 31 32.01 -8.32 0.54
CA ASP A 31 31.61 -9.50 1.34
C ASP A 31 31.37 -9.12 2.81
N ARG A 32 30.13 -9.24 3.29
CA ARG A 32 29.76 -9.26 4.73
C ARG A 32 28.51 -10.11 4.91
N SER A 33 28.61 -11.18 5.70
CA SER A 33 27.53 -12.09 6.12
C SER A 33 27.94 -12.72 7.46
N PRO A 34 27.04 -13.27 8.31
CA PRO A 34 25.65 -12.94 8.67
C PRO A 34 25.53 -12.68 10.21
N TYR A 35 24.33 -12.44 10.76
CA TYR A 35 24.05 -12.19 12.20
C TYR A 35 24.30 -10.76 12.70
N ALA A 36 23.34 -9.90 12.33
CA ALA A 36 22.90 -8.76 13.10
C ALA A 36 21.37 -8.68 12.88
N PRO A 37 20.55 -8.32 13.88
CA PRO A 37 19.12 -8.14 13.72
C PRO A 37 18.90 -7.14 12.61
N ALA A 38 18.13 -7.52 11.60
CA ALA A 38 17.62 -6.53 10.68
C ALA A 38 16.62 -5.68 11.46
N PRO A 39 16.90 -4.40 11.77
CA PRO A 39 15.78 -3.53 12.01
C PRO A 39 15.02 -3.48 10.69
N ILE A 40 13.70 -3.71 10.77
CA ILE A 40 12.70 -3.72 9.69
C ILE A 40 13.23 -2.94 8.48
N PRO A 41 13.34 -3.53 7.27
CA PRO A 41 14.01 -2.87 6.15
C PRO A 41 13.39 -1.49 5.92
N ALA A 42 14.05 -0.45 6.42
CA ALA A 42 14.01 0.85 5.80
C ALA A 42 14.59 0.59 4.42
N ARG A 43 13.72 0.64 3.40
CA ARG A 43 14.01 0.58 1.96
C ARG A 43 15.48 0.28 1.66
N ALA A 44 15.77 -0.87 1.05
CA ALA A 44 17.01 -1.05 0.30
C ALA A 44 17.37 0.26 -0.42
N PRO A 45 18.63 0.73 -0.38
CA PRO A 45 19.03 1.99 -1.00
C PRO A 45 18.47 1.99 -2.41
N VAL A 46 17.63 2.99 -2.73
CA VAL A 46 17.02 3.11 -4.05
C VAL A 46 18.15 3.10 -5.07
N PRO A 47 18.34 2.03 -5.87
CA PRO A 47 19.13 2.16 -7.07
C PRO A 47 18.31 3.10 -7.94
N ARG A 48 18.94 4.18 -8.42
CA ARG A 48 18.43 5.20 -9.37
C ARG A 48 16.97 4.99 -9.79
N ALA A 49 16.09 5.87 -9.28
CA ALA A 49 14.66 5.88 -9.56
C ALA A 49 14.32 5.79 -11.06
N GLY A 50 14.02 4.59 -11.53
CA GLY A 50 13.05 4.34 -12.58
C GLY A 50 11.71 4.04 -11.92
N GLY A 51 11.01 5.09 -11.45
CA GLY A 51 9.68 4.93 -10.87
C GLY A 51 8.72 4.45 -11.95
N LYS A 52 8.23 3.20 -11.83
CA LYS A 52 7.13 2.72 -12.67
C LYS A 52 5.87 3.56 -12.36
N PRO A 53 5.17 4.09 -13.38
CA PRO A 53 3.98 4.91 -13.16
C PRO A 53 2.87 4.10 -12.49
N GLY A 54 2.15 4.71 -11.54
CA GLY A 54 0.84 4.20 -11.12
C GLY A 54 -0.23 4.47 -12.19
N PRO A 55 -1.46 3.93 -12.05
CA PRO A 55 -2.53 4.09 -13.04
C PRO A 55 -2.81 5.55 -13.45
N GLY A 56 -2.63 6.51 -12.54
CA GLY A 56 -2.79 7.94 -12.85
C GLY A 56 -1.72 8.53 -13.79
N ALA A 57 -0.54 7.93 -13.87
CA ALA A 57 0.55 8.40 -14.74
C ALA A 57 0.44 7.87 -16.18
N LEU A 58 -0.47 6.94 -16.45
CA LEU A 58 -0.84 6.51 -17.81
C LEU A 58 -1.61 7.59 -18.59
N LEU A 59 -2.28 8.51 -17.89
CA LEU A 59 -2.93 9.68 -18.48
C LEU A 59 -1.96 10.84 -18.73
N ALA A 60 -0.78 10.83 -18.12
CA ALA A 60 0.19 11.91 -18.25
C ALA A 60 0.90 11.93 -19.62
N SER A 61 1.07 10.77 -20.28
CA SER A 61 1.69 10.69 -21.61
C SER A 61 0.82 11.25 -22.73
N ALA A 62 -0.52 11.30 -22.54
CA ALA A 62 -1.46 11.86 -23.52
C ALA A 62 -1.49 13.40 -23.53
N GLY A 63 -0.89 14.07 -22.53
CA GLY A 63 -1.01 15.53 -22.34
C GLY A 63 0.24 16.35 -22.67
N ILE A 64 1.31 15.76 -23.22
CA ILE A 64 2.47 16.54 -23.70
C ILE A 64 2.15 17.07 -25.10
N GLY A 65 1.24 18.03 -25.18
CA GLY A 65 0.92 18.71 -26.42
C GLY A 65 2.16 19.33 -27.07
N SER A 66 2.10 19.44 -28.41
CA SER A 66 2.96 20.33 -29.18
C SER A 66 2.88 21.73 -28.56
N GLY A 67 4.00 22.46 -28.47
CA GLY A 67 4.11 23.75 -27.76
C GLY A 67 3.27 24.91 -28.32
N GLN A 68 2.17 24.64 -29.04
CA GLN A 68 1.25 25.66 -29.50
C GLN A 68 0.57 26.34 -28.30
N GLY A 69 0.72 27.67 -28.19
CA GLY A 69 0.07 28.49 -27.17
C GLY A 69 0.91 28.87 -25.95
N TRP A 70 2.18 28.42 -25.86
CA TRP A 70 3.08 28.82 -24.77
C TRP A 70 3.94 30.02 -25.19
N VAL A 71 3.67 31.21 -24.62
CA VAL A 71 4.46 32.43 -24.87
C VAL A 71 5.44 32.65 -23.71
N GLY A 72 6.75 32.58 -24.00
CA GLY A 72 7.83 32.80 -23.02
C GLY A 72 8.47 34.20 -23.12
N PRO A 73 9.29 34.61 -22.13
CA PRO A 73 9.97 35.90 -22.15
C PRO A 73 11.09 35.95 -23.21
N ALA A 74 11.04 36.95 -24.09
CA ALA A 74 11.82 37.11 -25.33
C ALA A 74 13.37 37.19 -25.19
N GLY A 75 13.94 37.11 -23.98
CA GLY A 75 15.37 37.33 -23.72
C GLY A 75 16.22 36.09 -23.42
N SER A 76 15.68 34.86 -23.48
CA SER A 76 16.39 33.64 -23.04
C SER A 76 16.18 32.38 -23.91
N GLU A 77 15.68 32.56 -25.13
CA GLU A 77 15.11 31.50 -25.97
C GLU A 77 15.98 30.24 -26.15
N PRO A 78 17.31 30.31 -26.40
CA PRO A 78 18.12 29.11 -26.62
C PRO A 78 18.26 28.26 -25.35
N LYS A 79 18.44 28.91 -24.19
CA LYS A 79 18.61 28.23 -22.89
C LYS A 79 17.28 27.67 -22.40
N ARG A 80 16.19 28.44 -22.56
CA ARG A 80 14.81 27.99 -22.29
C ARG A 80 14.46 26.75 -23.10
N ALA A 81 14.66 26.78 -24.42
CA ALA A 81 14.34 25.68 -25.31
C ALA A 81 15.17 24.42 -25.00
N ARG A 82 16.45 24.58 -24.64
CA ARG A 82 17.30 23.46 -24.21
C ARG A 82 16.77 22.80 -22.94
N VAL A 83 16.45 23.58 -21.92
CA VAL A 83 15.92 23.07 -20.63
C VAL A 83 14.60 22.31 -20.82
N LEU A 84 13.67 22.87 -21.59
CA LEU A 84 12.39 22.21 -21.86
C LEU A 84 12.57 20.89 -22.60
N ARG A 85 13.47 20.84 -23.59
CA ARG A 85 13.79 19.63 -24.33
C ARG A 85 14.38 18.56 -23.42
N GLU A 86 15.39 18.91 -22.62
CA GLU A 86 16.03 18.01 -21.67
C GLU A 86 15.03 17.44 -20.65
N MET A 87 14.18 18.30 -20.06
CA MET A 87 13.15 17.85 -19.12
C MET A 87 12.12 16.92 -19.79
N ARG A 88 11.64 17.27 -20.99
CA ARG A 88 10.69 16.43 -21.75
C ARG A 88 11.31 15.10 -22.15
N GLU A 89 12.59 15.07 -22.54
CA GLU A 89 13.34 13.85 -22.83
C GLU A 89 13.47 12.97 -21.59
N HIS A 90 13.78 13.54 -20.43
CA HIS A 90 13.79 12.79 -19.17
C HIS A 90 12.43 12.16 -18.88
N ILE A 91 11.33 12.92 -19.02
CA ILE A 91 9.97 12.40 -18.83
C ILE A 91 9.64 11.28 -19.83
N ALA A 92 9.95 11.48 -21.11
CA ALA A 92 9.70 10.48 -22.16
C ALA A 92 10.41 9.15 -21.90
N HIS A 93 11.60 9.19 -21.28
CA HIS A 93 12.37 8.01 -20.87
C HIS A 93 12.06 7.56 -19.43
N SER A 94 10.94 8.00 -18.83
CA SER A 94 10.55 7.69 -17.45
C SER A 94 11.57 8.07 -16.36
N ARG A 95 12.55 8.92 -16.68
CA ARG A 95 13.55 9.50 -15.78
C ARG A 95 13.02 10.75 -15.08
N ASN A 96 11.82 10.67 -14.53
CA ASN A 96 11.09 11.82 -13.97
C ASN A 96 11.85 12.52 -12.82
N SER A 97 12.61 11.76 -12.02
CA SER A 97 13.44 12.34 -10.94
C SER A 97 14.55 13.24 -11.49
N ASP A 98 15.10 12.90 -12.66
CA ASP A 98 16.14 13.71 -13.28
C ASP A 98 15.54 15.02 -13.83
N ALA A 99 14.34 14.98 -14.42
CA ALA A 99 13.62 16.20 -14.82
C ALA A 99 13.35 17.13 -13.63
N VAL A 100 13.00 16.57 -12.46
CA VAL A 100 12.84 17.36 -11.22
C VAL A 100 14.17 17.99 -10.78
N ARG A 101 15.29 17.25 -10.83
CA ARG A 101 16.62 17.81 -10.50
C ARG A 101 17.03 18.92 -11.46
N VAL A 102 16.77 18.77 -12.75
CA VAL A 102 17.01 19.82 -13.75
C VAL A 102 16.27 21.09 -13.34
N PHE A 103 14.97 21.00 -13.03
CA PHE A 103 14.16 22.12 -12.56
C PHE A 103 14.69 22.77 -11.26
N GLU A 104 15.11 21.95 -10.30
CA GLU A 104 15.71 22.41 -9.04
C GLU A 104 17.05 23.11 -9.25
N GLY A 105 17.82 22.77 -10.29
CA GLY A 105 19.07 23.44 -10.66
C GLY A 105 18.90 24.77 -11.41
N LEU A 106 17.69 25.13 -11.84
CA LEU A 106 17.46 26.35 -12.62
C LEU A 106 17.57 27.63 -11.78
N ASN A 107 17.97 28.72 -12.44
CA ASN A 107 17.90 30.05 -11.84
C ASN A 107 16.44 30.53 -11.68
N LYS A 108 16.24 31.59 -10.90
CA LYS A 108 14.91 32.13 -10.59
C LYS A 108 14.09 32.48 -11.83
N LEU A 109 14.72 33.04 -12.86
CA LEU A 109 14.05 33.44 -14.12
C LEU A 109 13.44 32.22 -14.82
N LEU A 110 14.24 31.19 -15.11
CA LEU A 110 13.77 29.99 -15.81
C LEU A 110 12.82 29.16 -14.94
N ARG A 111 13.03 29.12 -13.62
CA ARG A 111 12.11 28.43 -12.70
C ARG A 111 10.73 29.11 -12.64
N SER A 112 10.65 30.39 -13.02
CA SER A 112 9.41 31.14 -13.13
C SER A 112 8.78 31.11 -14.52
N ASP A 113 9.38 30.43 -15.50
CA ASP A 113 8.76 30.25 -16.81
C ASP A 113 7.55 29.30 -16.70
N PRO A 114 6.37 29.68 -17.23
CA PRO A 114 5.16 28.90 -16.99
C PRO A 114 5.17 27.52 -17.66
N GLU A 115 5.85 27.35 -18.80
CA GLU A 115 5.97 26.05 -19.46
C GLU A 115 6.94 25.15 -18.70
N VAL A 116 8.05 25.70 -18.22
CA VAL A 116 8.98 24.99 -17.34
C VAL A 116 8.28 24.55 -16.05
N GLN A 117 7.46 25.41 -15.45
CA GLN A 117 6.65 25.07 -14.27
C GLN A 117 5.65 23.94 -14.57
N TYR A 118 4.99 23.97 -15.74
CA TYR A 118 4.09 22.89 -16.17
C TYR A 118 4.83 21.57 -16.36
N VAL A 119 5.95 21.55 -17.10
CA VAL A 119 6.73 20.32 -17.32
C VAL A 119 7.29 19.78 -16.00
N ALA A 120 7.73 20.66 -15.10
CA ALA A 120 8.13 20.29 -13.74
C ALA A 120 6.96 19.68 -12.95
N ALA A 121 5.76 20.26 -13.05
CA ALA A 121 4.57 19.73 -12.40
C ALA A 121 4.25 18.30 -12.89
N CYS A 122 4.35 18.03 -14.20
CA CYS A 122 4.20 16.68 -14.76
C CYS A 122 5.26 15.69 -14.21
N ALA A 123 6.54 16.11 -14.13
CA ALA A 123 7.58 15.28 -13.55
C ALA A 123 7.37 15.01 -12.04
N MET A 124 6.90 16.00 -11.31
CA MET A 124 6.56 15.89 -9.88
C MET A 124 5.34 14.99 -9.66
N GLU A 125 4.33 15.08 -10.53
CA GLU A 125 3.18 14.17 -10.55
C GLU A 125 3.63 12.71 -10.71
N ASN A 126 4.47 12.45 -11.72
CA ASN A 126 5.00 11.11 -11.99
C ASN A 126 5.88 10.56 -10.86
N THR A 127 6.49 11.44 -10.05
CA THR A 127 7.27 11.07 -8.85
C THR A 127 6.46 11.10 -7.56
N ARG A 128 5.12 11.25 -7.65
CA ARG A 128 4.17 11.30 -6.53
C ARG A 128 4.41 12.44 -5.54
N GLN A 129 5.06 13.52 -5.98
CA GLN A 129 5.26 14.75 -5.21
C GLN A 129 4.04 15.68 -5.38
N PHE A 130 2.83 15.19 -5.09
CA PHE A 130 1.57 15.81 -5.50
C PHE A 130 1.40 17.26 -5.03
N ASN A 131 1.75 17.57 -3.78
CA ASN A 131 1.67 18.95 -3.27
C ASN A 131 2.60 19.90 -4.03
N ARG A 132 3.82 19.44 -4.36
CA ARG A 132 4.78 20.23 -5.15
C ARG A 132 4.29 20.37 -6.60
N ALA A 133 3.76 19.30 -7.19
CA ALA A 133 3.19 19.31 -8.53
C ALA A 133 2.03 20.32 -8.62
N ILE A 134 1.10 20.30 -7.66
CA ILE A 134 -0.02 21.24 -7.57
C ILE A 134 0.50 22.67 -7.45
N GLN A 135 1.51 22.92 -6.62
CA GLN A 135 2.10 24.25 -6.48
C GLN A 135 2.65 24.77 -7.83
N GLN A 136 3.42 23.95 -8.55
CA GLN A 136 3.98 24.36 -9.84
C GLN A 136 2.89 24.52 -10.92
N ALA A 137 1.90 23.63 -10.94
CA ALA A 137 0.77 23.73 -11.86
C ALA A 137 -0.07 25.01 -11.60
N LYS A 138 -0.31 25.39 -10.34
CA LYS A 138 -0.98 26.65 -10.00
C LYS A 138 -0.23 27.87 -10.51
N GLN A 139 1.08 27.92 -10.29
CA GLN A 139 1.93 29.04 -10.75
C GLN A 139 1.97 29.14 -12.29
N SER A 140 1.98 28.00 -12.99
CA SER A 140 1.86 27.96 -14.44
C SER A 140 0.49 28.45 -14.92
N LEU A 141 -0.59 28.02 -14.25
CA LEU A 141 -1.97 28.42 -14.57
C LEU A 141 -2.19 29.93 -14.38
N GLU A 142 -1.70 30.51 -13.29
CA GLU A 142 -1.85 31.95 -12.99
C GLU A 142 -1.29 32.84 -14.10
N LYS A 143 -0.24 32.38 -14.81
CA LYS A 143 0.43 33.14 -15.87
C LYS A 143 -0.14 32.89 -17.26
N THR A 144 -0.66 31.69 -17.52
CA THR A 144 -1.05 31.27 -18.87
C THR A 144 -2.55 31.15 -19.06
N GLY A 145 -3.30 30.88 -18.00
CA GLY A 145 -4.69 30.46 -18.08
C GLY A 145 -4.90 29.14 -18.83
N HIS A 146 -3.84 28.40 -19.18
CA HIS A 146 -3.91 27.21 -20.03
C HIS A 146 -4.63 26.03 -19.32
N VAL A 147 -5.26 25.14 -20.09
CA VAL A 147 -6.01 23.99 -19.52
C VAL A 147 -5.10 22.90 -18.95
N ALA A 148 -3.93 22.67 -19.56
CA ALA A 148 -3.04 21.56 -19.18
C ALA A 148 -2.61 21.55 -17.69
N PRO A 149 -2.23 22.69 -17.06
CA PRO A 149 -2.00 22.73 -15.61
C PRO A 149 -3.23 22.36 -14.76
N MET A 150 -4.45 22.67 -15.23
CA MET A 150 -5.69 22.25 -14.55
C MET A 150 -5.81 20.73 -14.49
N LEU A 151 -5.49 20.05 -15.59
CA LEU A 151 -5.51 18.59 -15.67
C LEU A 151 -4.44 17.95 -14.77
N VAL A 152 -3.25 18.54 -14.65
CA VAL A 152 -2.22 18.08 -13.69
C VAL A 152 -2.74 18.19 -12.26
N MET A 153 -3.38 19.32 -11.89
CA MET A 153 -3.99 19.46 -10.57
C MET A 153 -5.10 18.45 -10.33
N ALA A 154 -6.01 18.27 -11.30
CA ALA A 154 -7.10 17.30 -11.22
C ALA A 154 -6.56 15.87 -10.99
N ARG A 155 -5.54 15.45 -11.74
CA ARG A 155 -4.90 14.12 -11.54
C ARG A 155 -4.16 14.00 -10.20
N CYS A 156 -3.52 15.07 -9.72
CA CYS A 156 -2.91 15.08 -8.39
C CYS A 156 -3.96 14.97 -7.27
N TYR A 157 -5.06 15.71 -7.36
CA TYR A 157 -6.17 15.60 -6.41
C TYR A 157 -6.85 14.23 -6.48
N ARG A 158 -7.00 13.66 -7.69
CA ARG A 158 -7.47 12.29 -7.89
C ARG A 158 -6.52 11.31 -7.21
N ALA A 159 -5.21 11.43 -7.39
CA ALA A 159 -4.22 10.60 -6.70
C ALA A 159 -4.23 10.76 -5.17
N MET A 160 -4.79 11.85 -4.63
CA MET A 160 -4.98 12.09 -3.20
C MET A 160 -6.38 11.73 -2.67
N GLY A 161 -7.38 11.49 -3.53
CA GLY A 161 -8.73 11.05 -3.14
C GLY A 161 -9.71 12.17 -2.91
N GLU A 162 -9.35 13.35 -3.38
CA GLU A 162 -10.06 14.59 -3.17
C GLU A 162 -11.07 14.80 -4.30
N THR A 163 -12.04 13.89 -4.43
CA THR A 163 -12.95 13.80 -5.59
C THR A 163 -13.62 15.14 -5.91
N GLU A 164 -14.13 15.86 -4.91
CA GLU A 164 -14.74 17.18 -5.10
C GLU A 164 -13.77 18.18 -5.75
N LYS A 165 -12.49 18.19 -5.34
CA LYS A 165 -11.46 19.04 -5.94
C LYS A 165 -11.17 18.61 -7.38
N VAL A 166 -11.19 17.31 -7.67
CA VAL A 166 -11.05 16.80 -9.05
C VAL A 166 -12.17 17.34 -9.92
N LEU A 167 -13.43 17.17 -9.48
CA LEU A 167 -14.61 17.61 -10.22
C LEU A 167 -14.57 19.12 -10.48
N ALA A 168 -14.24 19.92 -9.46
CA ALA A 168 -14.11 21.37 -9.61
C ALA A 168 -13.03 21.79 -10.64
N TRP A 169 -11.90 21.08 -10.70
CA TRP A 169 -10.87 21.35 -11.71
C TRP A 169 -11.26 20.83 -13.10
N CYS A 170 -11.96 19.70 -13.18
CA CYS A 170 -12.53 19.20 -14.43
C CYS A 170 -13.59 20.15 -14.99
N ASP A 171 -14.46 20.74 -14.16
CA ASP A 171 -15.46 21.72 -14.59
C ASP A 171 -14.78 22.97 -15.19
N ARG A 172 -13.75 23.49 -14.52
CA ARG A 172 -12.95 24.61 -15.02
C ARG A 172 -12.24 24.28 -16.34
N ALA A 173 -11.72 23.06 -16.46
CA ALA A 173 -11.05 22.60 -17.68
C ALA A 173 -12.04 22.43 -18.84
N ALA A 174 -13.20 21.81 -18.60
CA ALA A 174 -14.27 21.64 -19.58
C ALA A 174 -14.83 22.98 -20.08
N ALA A 175 -14.96 23.97 -19.18
CA ALA A 175 -15.40 25.31 -19.57
C ALA A 175 -14.43 26.02 -20.53
N LYS A 176 -13.12 25.71 -20.46
CA LYS A 176 -12.11 26.29 -21.35
C LYS A 176 -11.85 25.47 -22.61
N ALA A 177 -11.93 24.16 -22.53
CA ALA A 177 -11.63 23.24 -23.61
C ALA A 177 -12.66 22.09 -23.63
N PRO A 178 -13.91 22.36 -24.07
CA PRO A 178 -14.99 21.37 -24.02
C PRO A 178 -14.77 20.15 -24.92
N ALA A 179 -13.89 20.26 -25.93
CA ALA A 179 -13.54 19.18 -26.83
C ALA A 179 -12.41 18.26 -26.28
N GLU A 180 -11.79 18.62 -25.15
CA GLU A 180 -10.65 17.88 -24.60
C GLU A 180 -11.12 16.61 -23.87
N GLU A 181 -11.10 15.47 -24.56
CA GLU A 181 -11.60 14.18 -24.03
C GLU A 181 -10.87 13.75 -22.73
N VAL A 182 -9.62 14.20 -22.53
CA VAL A 182 -8.85 13.94 -21.30
C VAL A 182 -9.56 14.44 -20.05
N VAL A 183 -10.34 15.52 -20.14
CA VAL A 183 -11.13 16.02 -19.02
C VAL A 183 -12.14 14.98 -18.55
N SER A 184 -12.84 14.34 -19.50
CA SER A 184 -13.81 13.28 -19.22
C SER A 184 -13.15 12.02 -18.67
N TYR A 185 -11.96 11.65 -19.15
CA TYR A 185 -11.22 10.50 -18.60
C TYR A 185 -10.85 10.70 -17.13
N VAL A 186 -10.34 11.89 -16.79
CA VAL A 186 -9.99 12.22 -15.40
C VAL A 186 -11.24 12.29 -14.53
N ARG A 187 -12.33 12.90 -15.02
CA ARG A 187 -13.61 13.00 -14.32
C ARG A 187 -14.23 11.62 -14.07
N GLY A 188 -14.38 10.81 -15.12
CA GLY A 188 -14.97 9.47 -15.04
C GLY A 188 -14.19 8.55 -14.11
N GLY A 189 -12.85 8.55 -14.20
CA GLY A 189 -12.03 7.75 -13.28
C GLY A 189 -12.08 8.24 -11.82
N ALA A 190 -12.26 9.53 -11.56
CA ALA A 190 -12.42 10.04 -10.20
C ALA A 190 -13.80 9.69 -9.60
N LEU A 191 -14.86 9.73 -10.41
CA LEU A 191 -16.20 9.26 -10.02
C LEU A 191 -16.20 7.76 -9.74
N GLU A 192 -15.53 6.96 -10.58
CA GLU A 192 -15.36 5.52 -10.36
C GLU A 192 -14.65 5.20 -9.05
N GLU A 193 -13.53 5.87 -8.77
CA GLU A 193 -12.79 5.73 -7.50
C GLU A 193 -13.58 6.19 -6.27
N ALA A 194 -14.57 7.07 -6.47
CA ALA A 194 -15.49 7.52 -5.43
C ALA A 194 -16.72 6.63 -5.28
N GLY A 195 -16.87 5.58 -6.11
CA GLY A 195 -18.02 4.67 -6.11
C GLY A 195 -19.26 5.23 -6.81
N GLN A 196 -19.14 6.37 -7.48
CA GLN A 196 -20.19 7.05 -8.26
C GLN A 196 -20.23 6.46 -9.68
N PHE A 197 -20.59 5.17 -9.78
CA PHE A 197 -20.45 4.41 -11.02
C PHE A 197 -21.42 4.84 -12.11
N ASP A 198 -22.62 5.28 -11.75
CA ASP A 198 -23.62 5.74 -12.73
C ASP A 198 -23.17 7.05 -13.38
N GLU A 199 -22.75 8.02 -12.57
CA GLU A 199 -22.21 9.29 -13.03
C GLU A 199 -20.92 9.11 -13.84
N ALA A 200 -20.04 8.19 -13.41
CA ALA A 200 -18.85 7.81 -14.18
C ALA A 200 -19.22 7.26 -15.57
N THR A 201 -20.27 6.43 -15.64
CA THR A 201 -20.77 5.84 -16.88
C THR A 201 -21.38 6.89 -17.78
N GLU A 202 -22.17 7.83 -17.24
CA GLU A 202 -22.73 8.95 -18.01
C GLU A 202 -21.64 9.83 -18.65
N VAL A 203 -20.53 10.04 -17.94
CA VAL A 203 -19.39 10.81 -18.45
C VAL A 203 -18.62 10.08 -19.55
N LEU A 204 -18.39 8.78 -19.42
CA LEU A 204 -17.52 8.02 -20.33
C LEU A 204 -18.24 7.38 -21.52
N ARG A 205 -19.51 6.97 -21.37
CA ARG A 205 -20.29 6.27 -22.39
C ARG A 205 -20.35 7.02 -23.74
N PRO A 206 -20.63 8.34 -23.79
CA PRO A 206 -20.67 9.05 -25.07
C PRO A 206 -19.35 9.01 -25.85
N LEU A 207 -18.21 8.99 -25.14
CA LEU A 207 -16.89 8.88 -25.77
C LEU A 207 -16.65 7.47 -26.32
N VAL A 208 -17.02 6.44 -25.56
CA VAL A 208 -16.93 5.05 -26.02
C VAL A 208 -17.77 4.84 -27.28
N GLU A 209 -19.03 5.28 -27.27
CA GLU A 209 -19.95 5.18 -28.41
C GLU A 209 -19.42 5.96 -29.62
N LYS A 210 -18.91 7.18 -29.44
CA LYS A 210 -18.30 7.98 -30.51
C LYS A 210 -17.12 7.27 -31.18
N HIS A 211 -16.24 6.64 -30.41
CA HIS A 211 -15.09 5.91 -30.96
C HIS A 211 -15.55 4.62 -31.68
N GLN A 212 -16.50 3.88 -31.11
CA GLN A 212 -17.06 2.67 -31.71
C GLN A 212 -17.81 2.95 -33.02
N GLN A 213 -18.69 3.96 -33.05
CA GLN A 213 -19.43 4.37 -34.26
C GLN A 213 -18.50 4.81 -35.39
N ALA A 214 -17.35 5.39 -35.04
CA ALA A 214 -16.33 5.79 -35.99
C ALA A 214 -15.41 4.62 -36.43
N GLY A 215 -15.63 3.39 -35.94
CA GLY A 215 -14.77 2.24 -36.20
C GLY A 215 -13.35 2.39 -35.65
N ARG A 216 -13.15 3.27 -34.65
CA ARG A 216 -11.84 3.57 -34.08
C ARG A 216 -11.60 2.72 -32.84
N SER A 217 -10.34 2.30 -32.65
CA SER A 217 -9.93 1.71 -31.37
C SER A 217 -10.10 2.73 -30.25
N LEU A 218 -10.61 2.26 -29.10
CA LEU A 218 -10.67 3.08 -27.90
C LEU A 218 -9.27 3.60 -27.52
N PRO A 219 -9.14 4.89 -27.16
CA PRO A 219 -7.94 5.42 -26.53
C PRO A 219 -7.55 4.63 -25.28
N MET A 220 -6.25 4.59 -24.99
CA MET A 220 -5.73 3.80 -23.87
C MET A 220 -6.39 4.15 -22.52
N ALA A 221 -6.71 5.43 -22.30
CA ALA A 221 -7.45 5.88 -21.12
C ALA A 221 -8.81 5.17 -20.96
N LEU A 222 -9.60 5.09 -22.04
CA LEU A 222 -10.90 4.40 -22.01
C LEU A 222 -10.74 2.88 -21.90
N ARG A 223 -9.69 2.30 -22.48
CA ARG A 223 -9.37 0.87 -22.31
C ARG A 223 -9.04 0.49 -20.87
N ILE A 224 -8.66 1.46 -20.03
CA ILE A 224 -8.41 1.27 -18.60
C ILE A 224 -9.68 1.52 -17.77
N GLU A 225 -10.37 2.63 -18.00
CA GLU A 225 -11.50 3.04 -17.15
C GLU A 225 -12.80 2.30 -17.50
N TRP A 226 -13.06 2.05 -18.78
CA TRP A 226 -14.34 1.46 -19.23
C TRP A 226 -14.57 0.02 -18.74
N PRO A 227 -13.58 -0.91 -18.78
CA PRO A 227 -13.78 -2.25 -18.24
C PRO A 227 -14.19 -2.27 -16.77
N LYS A 228 -13.76 -1.30 -15.95
CA LYS A 228 -14.14 -1.22 -14.54
C LYS A 228 -15.64 -0.97 -14.38
N LEU A 229 -16.18 -0.06 -15.19
CA LEU A 229 -17.61 0.25 -15.22
C LEU A 229 -18.42 -0.93 -15.77
N LEU A 230 -17.93 -1.62 -16.80
CA LEU A 230 -18.55 -2.86 -17.31
C LEU A 230 -18.64 -3.95 -16.23
N VAL A 231 -17.58 -4.14 -15.44
CA VAL A 231 -17.59 -5.09 -14.31
C VAL A 231 -18.61 -4.71 -13.23
N GLN A 232 -18.80 -3.41 -12.94
CA GLN A 232 -19.85 -2.99 -12.02
C GLN A 232 -21.25 -3.17 -12.59
N ALA A 233 -21.43 -2.89 -13.88
CA ALA A 233 -22.66 -3.13 -14.63
C ALA A 233 -22.94 -4.62 -14.91
N LYS A 234 -22.13 -5.54 -14.37
CA LYS A 234 -22.23 -7.00 -14.57
C LYS A 234 -22.10 -7.45 -16.04
N ARG A 235 -21.53 -6.61 -16.90
CA ARG A 235 -21.20 -6.90 -18.31
C ARG A 235 -19.83 -7.56 -18.41
N PHE A 236 -19.69 -8.71 -17.75
CA PHE A 236 -18.38 -9.34 -17.51
C PHE A 236 -17.68 -9.76 -18.81
N ASP A 237 -18.41 -10.35 -19.76
CA ASP A 237 -17.82 -10.84 -21.01
C ASP A 237 -17.25 -9.70 -21.86
N GLU A 238 -17.95 -8.57 -21.91
CA GLU A 238 -17.47 -7.37 -22.61
C GLU A 238 -16.25 -6.75 -21.93
N ALA A 239 -16.23 -6.74 -20.59
CA ALA A 239 -15.06 -6.28 -19.85
C ALA A 239 -13.85 -7.17 -20.12
N ILE A 240 -14.02 -8.49 -20.07
CA ILE A 240 -12.95 -9.47 -20.29
C ILE A 240 -12.42 -9.36 -21.72
N ALA A 241 -13.30 -9.27 -22.73
CA ALA A 241 -12.89 -9.11 -24.13
C ALA A 241 -12.04 -7.85 -24.32
N LEU A 242 -12.50 -6.70 -23.81
CA LEU A 242 -11.76 -5.44 -23.92
C LEU A 242 -10.42 -5.48 -23.18
N ILE A 243 -10.36 -6.16 -22.04
CA ILE A 243 -9.11 -6.38 -21.29
C ILE A 243 -8.14 -7.24 -22.11
N ASP A 244 -8.59 -8.36 -22.66
CA ASP A 244 -7.74 -9.28 -23.42
C ASP A 244 -7.16 -8.61 -24.66
N GLU A 245 -7.97 -7.86 -25.40
CA GLU A 245 -7.50 -7.01 -26.50
C GLU A 245 -6.41 -6.04 -26.05
N THR A 246 -6.62 -5.37 -24.91
CA THR A 246 -5.73 -4.32 -24.43
C THR A 246 -4.41 -4.90 -23.91
N VAL A 247 -4.44 -6.02 -23.19
CA VAL A 247 -3.25 -6.73 -22.71
C VAL A 247 -2.38 -7.25 -23.85
N ALA A 248 -3.00 -7.62 -24.98
CA ALA A 248 -2.29 -8.04 -26.19
C ALA A 248 -1.61 -6.90 -26.95
N MET A 249 -1.91 -5.63 -26.65
CA MET A 249 -1.31 -4.50 -27.37
C MET A 249 0.19 -4.32 -27.04
N PRO A 250 1.04 -4.02 -28.04
CA PRO A 250 2.46 -3.70 -27.80
C PRO A 250 2.68 -2.48 -26.89
N ALA A 251 1.74 -1.53 -26.91
CA ALA A 251 1.78 -0.33 -26.07
C ALA A 251 1.40 -0.57 -24.60
N ALA A 252 0.81 -1.74 -24.28
CA ALA A 252 0.50 -2.10 -22.90
C ALA A 252 1.78 -2.53 -22.19
N HIS A 253 2.22 -1.77 -21.21
CA HIS A 253 3.38 -2.11 -20.39
C HIS A 253 2.97 -3.02 -19.21
N GLU A 254 3.96 -3.69 -18.60
CA GLU A 254 3.76 -4.67 -17.52
C GLU A 254 2.78 -4.24 -16.41
N GLY A 255 2.95 -3.02 -15.87
CA GLY A 255 2.11 -2.50 -14.80
C GLY A 255 0.63 -2.37 -15.20
N MET A 256 0.38 -1.93 -16.44
CA MET A 256 -0.98 -1.88 -17.00
C MET A 256 -1.55 -3.29 -17.19
N LYS A 257 -0.75 -4.21 -17.76
CA LYS A 257 -1.17 -5.60 -17.97
C LYS A 257 -1.56 -6.26 -16.66
N SER A 258 -0.72 -6.14 -15.63
CA SER A 258 -0.99 -6.69 -14.31
C SER A 258 -2.31 -6.13 -13.74
N MET A 259 -2.51 -4.81 -13.77
CA MET A 259 -3.74 -4.16 -13.31
C MET A 259 -5.00 -4.64 -14.05
N LEU A 260 -4.95 -4.75 -15.38
CA LEU A 260 -6.08 -5.23 -16.19
C LEU A 260 -6.34 -6.73 -15.97
N LEU A 261 -5.31 -7.55 -15.79
CA LEU A 261 -5.46 -8.98 -15.49
C LEU A 261 -6.10 -9.22 -14.12
N TYR A 262 -5.80 -8.40 -13.10
CA TYR A 262 -6.54 -8.44 -11.83
C TYR A 262 -8.01 -8.03 -12.00
N LEU A 263 -8.29 -7.06 -12.88
CA LEU A 263 -9.67 -6.71 -13.20
C LEU A 263 -10.40 -7.85 -13.94
N LYS A 264 -9.71 -8.57 -14.83
CA LYS A 264 -10.21 -9.80 -15.48
C LYS A 264 -10.48 -10.90 -14.44
N ALA A 265 -9.55 -11.11 -13.51
CA ALA A 265 -9.72 -12.06 -12.40
C ALA A 265 -10.98 -11.72 -11.58
N LYS A 266 -11.18 -10.44 -11.26
CA LYS A 266 -12.38 -9.94 -10.56
C LYS A 266 -13.67 -10.14 -11.38
N ALA A 267 -13.63 -9.92 -12.68
CA ALA A 267 -14.77 -10.12 -13.57
C ALA A 267 -15.18 -11.61 -13.64
N ALA A 268 -14.20 -12.49 -13.85
CA ALA A 268 -14.40 -13.95 -13.89
C ALA A 268 -14.89 -14.50 -12.54
N ASP A 269 -14.33 -14.03 -11.42
CA ASP A 269 -14.79 -14.40 -10.07
C ASP A 269 -16.25 -14.04 -9.83
N ARG A 270 -16.66 -12.82 -10.22
CA ARG A 270 -18.07 -12.38 -10.12
C ARG A 270 -19.00 -13.18 -11.05
N LYS A 271 -18.48 -13.68 -12.17
CA LYS A 271 -19.17 -14.60 -13.08
C LYS A 271 -19.22 -16.05 -12.53
N LYS A 272 -18.52 -16.33 -11.42
CA LYS A 272 -18.32 -17.67 -10.83
C LYS A 272 -17.49 -18.61 -11.72
N ASP A 273 -16.71 -18.05 -12.64
CA ASP A 273 -15.70 -18.79 -13.40
C ASP A 273 -14.38 -18.74 -12.62
N TYR A 274 -14.29 -19.58 -11.57
CA TYR A 274 -13.19 -19.54 -10.62
C TYR A 274 -11.86 -19.99 -11.23
N ASP A 275 -11.90 -20.89 -12.22
CA ASP A 275 -10.71 -21.35 -12.93
C ASP A 275 -10.12 -20.23 -13.80
N ALA A 276 -10.95 -19.53 -14.58
CA ALA A 276 -10.50 -18.37 -15.35
C ALA A 276 -10.06 -17.21 -14.45
N ALA A 277 -10.73 -17.03 -13.30
CA ALA A 277 -10.35 -16.02 -12.33
C ALA A 277 -8.96 -16.28 -11.76
N PHE A 278 -8.69 -17.51 -11.33
CA PHE A 278 -7.39 -17.91 -10.80
C PHE A 278 -6.29 -17.76 -11.84
N ALA A 279 -6.51 -18.27 -13.06
CA ALA A 279 -5.54 -18.18 -14.16
C ALA A 279 -5.18 -16.72 -14.50
N ALA A 280 -6.15 -15.81 -14.52
CA ALA A 280 -5.87 -14.40 -14.78
C ALA A 280 -5.02 -13.75 -13.67
N ALA A 281 -5.31 -14.07 -12.39
CA ALA A 281 -4.52 -13.59 -11.26
C ALA A 281 -3.11 -14.20 -11.24
N ASP A 282 -2.95 -15.48 -11.58
CA ASP A 282 -1.65 -16.15 -11.67
C ASP A 282 -0.75 -15.48 -12.71
N ILE A 283 -1.27 -15.22 -13.91
CA ILE A 283 -0.55 -14.47 -14.94
C ILE A 283 -0.19 -13.07 -14.41
N ALA A 284 -1.10 -12.38 -13.73
CA ALA A 284 -0.84 -11.06 -13.16
C ALA A 284 0.26 -11.07 -12.09
N ASN A 285 0.29 -12.12 -11.26
CA ASN A 285 1.26 -12.36 -10.21
C ASN A 285 2.66 -12.72 -10.76
N GLY A 286 2.70 -13.37 -11.93
CA GLY A 286 3.93 -13.69 -12.65
C GLY A 286 4.55 -12.54 -13.45
N ILE A 287 3.87 -11.39 -13.55
CA ILE A 287 4.42 -10.22 -14.26
C ILE A 287 5.53 -9.55 -13.43
N GLY A 288 6.73 -9.53 -14.01
CA GLY A 288 7.93 -9.00 -13.38
C GLY A 288 8.64 -10.06 -12.53
N ARG A 289 9.83 -9.73 -12.02
CA ARG A 289 10.59 -10.60 -11.12
C ARG A 289 10.07 -10.42 -9.69
N VAL A 290 9.41 -11.45 -9.15
CA VAL A 290 8.97 -11.49 -7.75
C VAL A 290 9.87 -12.46 -6.98
N GLU A 291 10.48 -11.97 -5.91
CA GLU A 291 11.37 -12.75 -5.05
C GLU A 291 10.85 -12.78 -3.62
N PHE A 292 10.73 -13.98 -3.08
CA PHE A 292 10.41 -14.23 -1.69
C PHE A 292 11.06 -15.54 -1.27
N ASP A 293 11.85 -15.51 -0.20
CA ASP A 293 12.34 -16.71 0.49
C ASP A 293 11.61 -16.81 1.83
N PRO A 294 10.74 -17.82 2.01
CA PRO A 294 10.06 -18.08 3.28
C PRO A 294 11.01 -18.16 4.47
N ARG A 295 12.20 -18.77 4.30
CA ARG A 295 13.17 -18.92 5.40
C ARG A 295 13.74 -17.59 5.84
N VAL A 296 14.09 -16.72 4.88
CA VAL A 296 14.56 -15.36 5.20
C VAL A 296 13.46 -14.56 5.91
N TYR A 297 12.19 -14.75 5.52
CA TYR A 297 11.07 -14.11 6.20
C TYR A 297 10.90 -14.61 7.65
N GLU A 298 11.03 -15.92 7.86
CA GLU A 298 11.00 -16.54 9.19
C GLU A 298 12.19 -16.12 10.07
N GLU A 299 13.39 -16.02 9.52
CA GLU A 299 14.57 -15.49 10.19
C GLU A 299 14.37 -14.04 10.62
N GLN A 300 13.76 -13.21 9.75
CA GLN A 300 13.41 -11.83 10.09
C GLN A 300 12.39 -11.76 11.24
N VAL A 301 11.41 -12.66 11.26
CA VAL A 301 10.42 -12.74 12.34
C VAL A 301 11.05 -13.21 13.64
N SER A 302 11.91 -14.23 13.58
CA SER A 302 12.67 -14.70 14.75
C SER A 302 13.56 -13.59 15.31
N ALA A 303 14.32 -12.91 14.45
CA ALA A 303 15.14 -11.78 14.86
C ALA A 303 14.30 -10.66 15.50
N LEU A 304 13.11 -10.36 14.97
CA LEU A 304 12.21 -9.39 15.58
C LEU A 304 11.76 -9.82 16.98
N THR A 305 11.27 -11.05 17.14
CA THR A 305 10.78 -11.55 18.43
C THR A 305 11.89 -11.67 19.47
N ASP A 306 13.08 -12.10 19.07
CA ASP A 306 14.22 -12.29 19.97
C ASP A 306 14.78 -10.94 20.46
N ASN A 307 14.88 -9.95 19.57
CA ASN A 307 15.42 -8.63 19.93
C ASN A 307 14.37 -7.72 20.59
N TRP A 308 13.09 -8.10 20.58
CA TRP A 308 12.00 -7.38 21.23
C TRP A 308 11.26 -8.31 22.19
N SER A 309 12.00 -9.11 22.96
CA SER A 309 11.49 -9.86 24.10
C SER A 309 11.18 -8.93 25.28
N ARG A 310 10.44 -9.43 26.28
CA ARG A 310 10.16 -8.67 27.51
C ARG A 310 11.45 -8.20 28.20
N GLU A 311 12.45 -9.08 28.24
CA GLU A 311 13.77 -8.82 28.84
C GLU A 311 14.53 -7.78 28.02
N ALA A 312 14.60 -7.93 26.69
CA ALA A 312 15.28 -6.96 25.84
C ALA A 312 14.64 -5.57 25.92
N MET A 313 13.31 -5.51 25.96
CA MET A 313 12.55 -4.25 26.04
C MET A 313 12.60 -3.56 27.40
N ALA A 314 13.09 -4.22 28.45
CA ALA A 314 13.19 -3.64 29.80
C ALA A 314 13.98 -2.32 29.78
N ASP A 315 15.07 -2.29 29.00
CA ASP A 315 15.96 -1.13 28.89
C ASP A 315 15.65 -0.22 27.68
N PHE A 316 14.66 -0.55 26.86
CA PHE A 316 14.30 0.29 25.73
C PHE A 316 13.69 1.61 26.20
N PRO A 317 13.74 2.69 25.42
CA PRO A 317 12.97 3.88 25.72
C PRO A 317 11.46 3.58 25.75
N ILE A 318 10.75 4.20 26.70
CA ILE A 318 9.29 4.31 26.69
C ILE A 318 8.90 5.78 26.58
N SER A 319 7.88 6.07 25.80
CA SER A 319 7.33 7.41 25.71
C SER A 319 6.53 7.76 26.97
N ALA A 320 6.62 9.02 27.40
CA ALA A 320 5.73 9.58 28.43
C ALA A 320 4.36 10.04 27.87
N CYS A 321 4.04 9.74 26.60
CA CYS A 321 2.78 10.14 25.99
C CYS A 321 1.60 9.36 26.61
N GLY A 322 0.81 10.03 27.46
CA GLY A 322 -0.34 9.44 28.15
C GLY A 322 -1.65 9.40 27.34
N SER A 323 -1.59 9.60 26.02
CA SER A 323 -2.79 9.68 25.17
C SER A 323 -3.37 8.30 24.88
N GLU A 324 -4.68 8.13 25.12
CA GLU A 324 -5.45 6.96 24.69
C GLU A 324 -6.03 7.12 23.27
N LEU A 325 -5.85 8.29 22.65
CA LEU A 325 -6.41 8.60 21.34
C LEU A 325 -5.99 7.57 20.26
N PRO A 326 -4.71 7.16 20.16
CA PRO A 326 -4.29 6.20 19.14
C PRO A 326 -4.81 4.80 19.42
N VAL A 327 -5.45 4.21 18.41
CA VAL A 327 -5.82 2.78 18.35
C VAL A 327 -5.19 2.19 17.10
N PHE A 328 -4.72 0.96 17.18
CA PHE A 328 -4.10 0.29 16.03
C PHE A 328 -4.81 -1.01 15.71
N VAL A 329 -5.16 -1.18 14.43
CA VAL A 329 -5.65 -2.47 13.92
C VAL A 329 -4.48 -3.17 13.25
N ALA A 330 -4.11 -4.35 13.77
CA ALA A 330 -3.06 -5.21 13.28
C ALA A 330 -3.65 -6.52 12.74
N GLY A 331 -2.93 -7.16 11.83
CA GLY A 331 -3.35 -8.42 11.21
C GLY A 331 -2.87 -8.51 9.76
N MET A 332 -3.03 -9.68 9.16
CA MET A 332 -2.71 -9.88 7.76
C MET A 332 -3.60 -9.00 6.86
N PRO A 333 -3.10 -8.51 5.71
CA PRO A 333 -3.97 -8.01 4.66
C PRO A 333 -5.12 -8.99 4.39
N ARG A 334 -6.33 -8.44 4.16
CA ARG A 334 -7.55 -9.23 3.89
C ARG A 334 -8.08 -10.07 5.07
N SER A 335 -7.59 -9.90 6.30
CA SER A 335 -8.14 -10.54 7.51
C SER A 335 -9.34 -9.80 8.15
N GLY A 336 -9.92 -8.80 7.48
CA GLY A 336 -11.04 -8.02 8.01
C GLY A 336 -10.66 -6.69 8.69
N THR A 337 -9.38 -6.32 8.67
CA THR A 337 -8.89 -5.06 9.26
C THR A 337 -9.61 -3.81 8.75
N SER A 338 -9.94 -3.74 7.45
CA SER A 338 -10.71 -2.63 6.88
C SER A 338 -12.17 -2.57 7.38
N LEU A 339 -12.79 -3.72 7.65
CA LEU A 339 -14.16 -3.76 8.20
C LEU A 339 -14.17 -3.22 9.62
N ILE A 340 -13.22 -3.66 10.45
CA ILE A 340 -13.04 -3.16 11.83
C ILE A 340 -12.81 -1.65 11.84
N ASP A 341 -11.93 -1.13 10.97
CA ASP A 341 -11.70 0.31 10.82
C ASP A 341 -13.00 1.07 10.48
N GLN A 342 -13.86 0.51 9.61
CA GLN A 342 -15.14 1.14 9.25
C GLN A 342 -16.20 1.07 10.36
N ILE A 343 -16.28 -0.03 11.10
CA ILE A 343 -17.19 -0.15 12.25
C ILE A 343 -16.86 0.93 13.29
N ILE A 344 -15.57 1.16 13.55
CA ILE A 344 -15.11 2.16 14.51
C ILE A 344 -15.28 3.59 13.96
N ASP A 345 -15.02 3.80 12.66
CA ASP A 345 -15.21 5.10 11.99
C ASP A 345 -16.68 5.56 11.96
N ALA A 346 -17.61 4.62 12.01
CA ALA A 346 -19.05 4.92 12.08
C ALA A 346 -19.52 5.39 13.46
N HIS A 347 -18.72 5.16 14.51
CA HIS A 347 -19.02 5.57 15.87
C HIS A 347 -18.83 7.09 16.04
N PRO A 348 -19.73 7.85 16.70
CA PRO A 348 -19.59 9.31 16.82
C PRO A 348 -18.31 9.81 17.52
N LYS A 349 -17.73 8.97 18.38
CA LYS A 349 -16.47 9.25 19.11
C LYS A 349 -15.28 8.45 18.58
N GLY A 350 -15.48 7.67 17.52
CA GLY A 350 -14.45 6.90 16.83
C GLY A 350 -14.14 7.53 15.47
N SER A 351 -12.92 7.35 14.97
CA SER A 351 -12.56 7.76 13.62
C SER A 351 -11.45 6.89 13.07
N GLY A 352 -11.47 6.60 11.77
CA GLY A 352 -10.35 5.97 11.08
C GLY A 352 -9.52 6.99 10.31
N VAL A 353 -8.18 6.90 10.38
CA VAL A 353 -7.26 7.62 9.48
C VAL A 353 -6.73 6.78 8.33
N GLY A 354 -7.14 5.50 8.26
CA GLY A 354 -6.73 4.59 7.20
C GLY A 354 -5.26 4.18 7.36
N GLU A 355 -4.55 4.03 6.24
CA GLU A 355 -3.15 3.57 6.20
C GLU A 355 -2.17 4.75 6.37
N LEU A 356 -2.06 5.25 7.60
CA LEU A 356 -1.13 6.34 7.93
C LEU A 356 0.27 5.78 8.29
N ASN A 357 1.26 6.04 7.44
CA ASN A 357 2.61 5.47 7.57
C ASN A 357 3.58 6.25 8.49
N THR A 358 3.08 7.16 9.34
CA THR A 358 3.95 7.97 10.22
C THR A 358 4.78 7.12 11.19
N ILE A 359 4.18 6.07 11.77
CA ILE A 359 4.90 5.15 12.66
C ILE A 359 5.93 4.32 11.87
N GLU A 360 5.60 3.85 10.66
CA GLU A 360 6.55 3.16 9.78
C GLU A 360 7.77 4.05 9.45
N ARG A 361 7.55 5.34 9.17
CA ARG A 361 8.66 6.30 8.92
C ARG A 361 9.54 6.48 10.16
N PHE A 362 8.94 6.48 11.35
CA PHE A 362 9.70 6.55 12.60
C PHE A 362 10.48 5.27 12.87
N ALA A 363 9.87 4.10 12.65
CA ALA A 363 10.54 2.80 12.73
C ALA A 363 11.76 2.75 11.79
N GLY A 364 11.65 3.28 10.57
CA GLY A 364 12.78 3.37 9.64
C GLY A 364 13.92 4.28 10.12
N LYS A 365 13.64 5.32 10.92
CA LYS A 365 14.68 6.13 11.56
C LYS A 365 15.33 5.42 12.74
N LEU A 366 14.52 4.72 13.55
CA LEU A 366 15.04 3.88 14.62
C LEU A 366 15.94 2.78 14.07
N ALA A 367 15.55 2.17 12.96
CA ALA A 367 16.34 1.16 12.27
C ALA A 367 17.75 1.62 11.92
N GLN A 368 17.91 2.87 11.50
CA GLN A 368 19.22 3.44 11.17
C GLN A 368 20.08 3.72 12.42
N ALA A 369 19.45 3.87 13.58
CA ALA A 369 20.11 4.14 14.85
C ALA A 369 20.30 2.88 15.73
N TRP A 370 19.65 1.78 15.35
CA TRP A 370 19.63 0.52 16.09
C TRP A 370 20.94 -0.24 15.94
N ASP A 371 21.48 -0.66 17.07
CA ASP A 371 22.68 -1.47 17.18
C ASP A 371 22.54 -2.38 18.42
N PRO A 372 22.23 -3.67 18.23
CA PRO A 372 21.95 -4.58 19.36
C PRO A 372 23.19 -4.94 20.17
N GLU A 373 24.40 -4.75 19.60
CA GLU A 373 25.68 -5.09 20.23
C GLU A 373 26.07 -4.03 21.27
N ARG A 374 25.32 -2.93 21.33
CA ARG A 374 25.49 -1.90 22.35
C ARG A 374 24.93 -2.36 23.68
N GLU A 375 25.49 -1.78 24.73
CA GLU A 375 25.00 -1.92 26.09
C GLU A 375 23.47 -1.69 26.18
N PRO A 376 22.76 -2.45 27.02
CA PRO A 376 21.34 -2.25 27.25
C PRO A 376 21.02 -0.78 27.59
N GLY A 377 19.99 -0.24 26.94
CA GLY A 377 19.60 1.17 27.03
C GLY A 377 20.33 2.11 26.07
N LYS A 378 21.32 1.62 25.31
CA LYS A 378 22.07 2.39 24.30
C LYS A 378 21.83 1.91 22.86
N GLN A 379 21.03 0.87 22.66
CA GLN A 379 20.84 0.25 21.35
C GLN A 379 20.27 1.21 20.31
N PHE A 380 19.51 2.23 20.71
CA PHE A 380 18.96 3.24 19.78
C PHE A 380 19.84 4.50 19.64
N GLY A 381 21.07 4.47 20.15
CA GLY A 381 22.01 5.59 20.11
C GLY A 381 21.40 6.88 20.67
N GLY A 382 21.31 7.92 19.83
CA GLY A 382 20.76 9.21 20.22
C GLY A 382 19.23 9.27 20.29
N MET A 383 18.51 8.19 19.98
CA MET A 383 17.03 8.13 20.00
C MET A 383 16.53 7.78 21.40
N ASP A 384 16.72 8.71 22.34
CA ASP A 384 16.29 8.58 23.74
C ASP A 384 14.76 8.72 23.94
N GLY A 385 14.29 8.48 25.17
CA GLY A 385 12.85 8.57 25.52
C GLY A 385 12.20 9.93 25.24
N ARG A 386 12.96 11.03 25.23
CA ARG A 386 12.44 12.36 24.84
C ARG A 386 12.13 12.41 23.35
N LYS A 387 12.98 11.85 22.50
CA LYS A 387 12.71 11.78 21.05
C LYS A 387 11.56 10.85 20.73
N TRP A 388 11.39 9.75 21.46
CA TRP A 388 10.23 8.87 21.34
C TRP A 388 8.96 9.59 21.76
N THR A 389 9.00 10.33 22.87
CA THR A 389 7.86 11.15 23.34
C THR A 389 7.47 12.23 22.35
N ARG A 390 8.43 12.96 21.80
CA ARG A 390 8.16 13.95 20.74
C ARG A 390 7.55 13.30 19.50
N ALA A 391 7.99 12.10 19.12
CA ALA A 391 7.43 11.37 17.99
C ALA A 391 5.97 10.93 18.25
N ALA A 392 5.69 10.42 19.45
CA ALA A 392 4.36 10.04 19.89
C ALA A 392 3.40 11.26 19.93
N GLU A 393 3.81 12.37 20.54
CA GLU A 393 3.02 13.61 20.60
C GLU A 393 2.76 14.21 19.21
N ALA A 394 3.77 14.19 18.33
CA ALA A 394 3.61 14.64 16.95
C ALA A 394 2.59 13.79 16.19
N TYR A 395 2.61 12.46 16.40
CA TYR A 395 1.63 11.56 15.82
C TYR A 395 0.21 11.80 16.37
N VAL A 396 0.07 11.98 17.69
CA VAL A 396 -1.23 12.31 18.32
C VAL A 396 -1.79 13.61 17.76
N LYS A 397 -0.94 14.62 17.55
CA LYS A 397 -1.33 15.88 16.92
C LYS A 397 -1.77 15.68 15.46
N GLU A 398 -1.03 14.87 14.69
CA GLU A 398 -1.37 14.55 13.30
C GLU A 398 -2.74 13.87 13.20
N ILE A 399 -2.95 12.77 13.92
CA ILE A 399 -4.22 12.02 13.83
C ILE A 399 -5.40 12.83 14.36
N ARG A 400 -5.20 13.68 15.38
CA ARG A 400 -6.25 14.58 15.88
C ARG A 400 -6.65 15.63 14.85
N SER A 401 -5.72 16.08 14.00
CA SER A 401 -6.03 17.03 12.93
C SER A 401 -6.77 16.39 11.75
N LEU A 402 -6.71 15.07 11.63
CA LEU A 402 -7.40 14.29 10.59
C LEU A 402 -8.78 13.80 11.02
N ALA A 403 -9.04 13.75 12.33
CA ALA A 403 -10.28 13.26 12.90
C ALA A 403 -11.28 14.41 13.17
N PRO A 404 -12.60 14.15 13.13
CA PRO A 404 -13.62 15.13 13.53
C PRO A 404 -13.44 15.61 14.98
N PRO A 405 -13.83 16.85 15.30
CA PRO A 405 -13.86 17.33 16.69
C PRO A 405 -14.69 16.41 17.60
N GLY A 406 -14.23 16.18 18.82
CA GLY A 406 -14.92 15.31 19.79
C GLY A 406 -14.55 13.82 19.68
N THR A 407 -13.70 13.43 18.72
CA THR A 407 -13.19 12.06 18.62
C THR A 407 -12.33 11.69 19.83
N GLU A 408 -12.62 10.55 20.44
CA GLU A 408 -11.92 10.01 21.62
C GLU A 408 -10.97 8.86 21.26
N ARG A 409 -11.20 8.19 20.12
CA ARG A 409 -10.37 7.10 19.58
C ARG A 409 -10.15 7.28 18.09
N VAL A 410 -8.90 7.21 17.65
CA VAL A 410 -8.51 7.31 16.25
C VAL A 410 -7.72 6.08 15.83
N VAL A 411 -8.33 5.32 14.93
CA VAL A 411 -7.79 4.06 14.40
C VAL A 411 -6.83 4.34 13.26
N ASN A 412 -5.63 3.81 13.39
CA ASN A 412 -4.74 3.59 12.27
C ASN A 412 -4.73 2.11 11.92
N LYS A 413 -5.16 1.82 10.70
CA LYS A 413 -5.09 0.49 10.11
C LYS A 413 -4.06 0.55 8.99
N ALA A 414 -2.89 -0.02 9.20
CA ALA A 414 -1.84 -0.18 8.19
C ALA A 414 -1.42 -1.64 8.06
N LEU A 415 -1.10 -2.09 6.85
CA LEU A 415 -0.77 -3.50 6.55
C LEU A 415 0.43 -4.03 7.33
N GLY A 416 1.33 -3.15 7.78
CA GLY A 416 2.54 -3.51 8.54
C GLY A 416 2.39 -3.42 10.06
N ASN A 417 1.21 -3.12 10.59
CA ASN A 417 1.03 -2.87 12.04
C ASN A 417 1.45 -4.05 12.92
N ASN A 418 1.24 -5.30 12.48
CA ASN A 418 1.65 -6.51 13.22
C ASN A 418 3.16 -6.55 13.54
N LYS A 419 4.00 -6.01 12.65
CA LYS A 419 5.46 -5.91 12.86
C LYS A 419 5.86 -4.77 13.80
N LEU A 420 4.96 -3.82 14.02
CA LEU A 420 5.21 -2.59 14.75
C LEU A 420 4.58 -2.57 16.14
N VAL A 421 3.85 -3.61 16.53
CA VAL A 421 3.12 -3.68 17.81
C VAL A 421 4.03 -3.39 19.01
N GLY A 422 5.23 -3.97 19.06
CA GLY A 422 6.22 -3.66 20.11
C GLY A 422 6.58 -2.16 20.17
N LEU A 423 6.90 -1.54 19.02
CA LEU A 423 7.20 -0.11 18.95
C LEU A 423 5.98 0.76 19.30
N ILE A 424 4.80 0.38 18.83
CA ILE A 424 3.53 1.05 19.11
C ILE A 424 3.29 1.08 20.63
N ALA A 425 3.46 -0.04 21.32
CA ALA A 425 3.28 -0.14 22.77
C ALA A 425 4.25 0.77 23.54
N ARG A 426 5.50 0.91 23.06
CA ARG A 426 6.48 1.82 23.66
C ARG A 426 6.21 3.30 23.37
N LEU A 427 5.63 3.62 22.22
CA LEU A 427 5.24 4.99 21.87
C LEU A 427 3.96 5.43 22.57
N PHE A 428 3.03 4.51 22.80
CA PHE A 428 1.71 4.78 23.34
C PHE A 428 1.35 3.75 24.42
N PRO A 429 1.85 3.88 25.65
CA PRO A 429 1.65 2.86 26.70
C PRO A 429 0.19 2.66 27.12
N ARG A 430 -0.71 3.58 26.76
CA ARG A 430 -2.17 3.50 27.02
C ARG A 430 -2.99 3.23 25.75
N THR A 431 -2.34 2.82 24.66
CA THR A 431 -3.04 2.44 23.42
C THR A 431 -3.75 1.10 23.58
N ARG A 432 -4.72 0.87 22.70
CA ARG A 432 -5.39 -0.40 22.54
C ARG A 432 -5.15 -0.92 21.12
N ILE A 433 -4.93 -2.22 21.01
CA ILE A 433 -4.62 -2.87 19.74
C ILE A 433 -5.72 -3.89 19.44
N ILE A 434 -6.21 -3.89 18.20
CA ILE A 434 -7.12 -4.91 17.71
C ILE A 434 -6.36 -5.80 16.74
N HIS A 435 -6.31 -7.09 17.04
CA HIS A 435 -5.73 -8.12 16.18
C HIS A 435 -6.83 -8.81 15.37
N ALA A 436 -6.86 -8.57 14.06
CA ALA A 436 -7.82 -9.18 13.15
C ALA A 436 -7.28 -10.50 12.59
N VAL A 437 -7.98 -11.60 12.89
CA VAL A 437 -7.66 -12.96 12.45
C VAL A 437 -8.76 -13.46 11.53
N ARG A 438 -8.37 -14.26 10.52
CA ARG A 438 -9.26 -14.88 9.54
C ARG A 438 -8.62 -16.16 9.04
N ASP A 439 -9.45 -17.07 8.53
CA ASP A 439 -9.00 -18.32 7.92
C ASP A 439 -7.82 -18.11 6.94
N PRO A 440 -6.69 -18.82 7.13
CA PRO A 440 -5.50 -18.66 6.30
C PRO A 440 -5.75 -18.93 4.82
N ARG A 441 -6.69 -19.84 4.48
CA ARG A 441 -7.03 -20.19 3.10
C ARG A 441 -7.74 -19.03 2.41
N ASP A 442 -8.69 -18.43 3.12
CA ASP A 442 -9.43 -17.26 2.66
C ASP A 442 -8.53 -16.04 2.52
N VAL A 443 -7.59 -15.85 3.45
CA VAL A 443 -6.58 -14.80 3.38
C VAL A 443 -5.68 -15.01 2.16
N ALA A 444 -5.15 -16.23 1.96
CA ALA A 444 -4.26 -16.53 0.85
C ALA A 444 -4.92 -16.27 -0.51
N ILE A 445 -6.13 -16.79 -0.73
CA ILE A 445 -6.89 -16.54 -1.97
C ILE A 445 -7.21 -15.04 -2.11
N SER A 446 -7.62 -14.37 -1.04
CA SER A 446 -7.93 -12.93 -1.10
C SER A 446 -6.70 -12.07 -1.42
N CYS A 447 -5.51 -12.49 -0.96
CA CYS A 447 -4.24 -11.84 -1.26
C CYS A 447 -3.79 -12.10 -2.70
N PHE A 448 -3.84 -13.37 -3.12
CA PHE A 448 -3.49 -13.81 -4.47
C PHE A 448 -4.31 -13.09 -5.55
N MET A 449 -5.61 -12.90 -5.29
CA MET A 449 -6.52 -12.21 -6.21
C MET A 449 -6.48 -10.67 -6.09
N GLY A 450 -5.74 -10.14 -5.10
CA GLY A 450 -5.89 -8.76 -4.64
C GLY A 450 -5.08 -7.70 -5.39
N GLY A 451 -4.07 -8.08 -6.17
CA GLY A 451 -3.23 -7.10 -6.86
C GLY A 451 -2.40 -6.23 -5.94
N PHE A 452 -1.73 -6.86 -4.96
CA PHE A 452 -0.82 -6.18 -4.06
C PHE A 452 0.43 -5.66 -4.81
N ASN A 453 1.16 -4.76 -4.16
CA ASN A 453 2.46 -4.37 -4.68
C ASN A 453 3.46 -5.51 -4.46
N ASN A 454 3.74 -6.29 -5.50
CA ASN A 454 4.62 -7.47 -5.45
C ASN A 454 6.02 -7.17 -4.89
N ARG A 455 6.51 -5.92 -4.96
CA ARG A 455 7.80 -5.54 -4.35
C ARG A 455 7.71 -5.37 -2.82
N LEU A 456 6.57 -4.92 -2.32
CA LEU A 456 6.36 -4.67 -0.88
C LEU A 456 5.76 -5.88 -0.16
N HIS A 457 4.93 -6.66 -0.86
CA HIS A 457 4.25 -7.84 -0.33
C HIS A 457 4.41 -9.03 -1.29
N PRO A 458 5.66 -9.45 -1.61
CA PRO A 458 5.90 -10.51 -2.60
C PRO A 458 5.26 -11.84 -2.20
N TRP A 459 5.09 -12.11 -0.90
CA TRP A 459 4.43 -13.31 -0.40
C TRP A 459 2.95 -13.43 -0.81
N THR A 460 2.32 -12.37 -1.30
CA THR A 460 0.91 -12.41 -1.76
C THR A 460 0.74 -13.10 -3.12
N THR A 461 1.83 -13.33 -3.86
CA THR A 461 1.75 -13.77 -5.27
C THR A 461 1.75 -15.28 -5.44
N ARG A 462 1.93 -16.04 -4.36
CA ARG A 462 1.84 -17.51 -4.33
C ARG A 462 1.13 -17.95 -3.07
N LEU A 463 0.32 -18.99 -3.17
CA LEU A 463 -0.52 -19.45 -2.05
C LEU A 463 0.31 -20.03 -0.90
N GLU A 464 1.38 -20.75 -1.21
CA GLU A 464 2.31 -21.32 -0.24
C GLU A 464 3.04 -20.23 0.54
N TRP A 465 3.44 -19.17 -0.17
CA TRP A 465 4.08 -18.00 0.44
C TRP A 465 3.11 -17.24 1.34
N ALA A 466 1.85 -17.08 0.90
CA ALA A 466 0.82 -16.43 1.69
C ALA A 466 0.48 -17.24 2.95
N SER A 467 0.41 -18.58 2.83
CA SER A 467 0.23 -19.50 3.95
C SER A 467 1.37 -19.35 4.98
N HIS A 468 2.62 -19.39 4.51
CA HIS A 468 3.78 -19.21 5.39
C HIS A 468 3.80 -17.83 6.05
N ALA A 469 3.54 -16.76 5.29
CA ALA A 469 3.48 -15.40 5.82
C ALA A 469 2.36 -15.23 6.88
N TRP A 470 1.23 -15.91 6.70
CA TRP A 470 0.15 -15.94 7.70
C TRP A 470 0.63 -16.62 8.99
N ALA A 471 1.29 -17.79 8.90
CA ALA A 471 1.80 -18.51 10.06
C ALA A 471 2.79 -17.66 10.88
N GLN A 472 3.72 -16.99 10.18
CA GLN A 472 4.67 -16.08 10.81
C GLN A 472 3.98 -14.83 11.39
N SER A 473 2.89 -14.35 10.79
CA SER A 473 2.07 -13.27 11.37
C SER A 473 1.41 -13.69 12.68
N GLN A 474 0.87 -14.91 12.77
CA GLN A 474 0.32 -15.43 14.02
C GLN A 474 1.40 -15.56 15.10
N ARG A 475 2.55 -16.16 14.76
CA ARG A 475 3.70 -16.26 15.67
C ARG A 475 4.13 -14.89 16.23
N MET A 476 4.19 -13.86 15.38
CA MET A 476 4.47 -12.49 15.85
C MET A 476 3.42 -11.97 16.83
N MET A 477 2.14 -12.15 16.52
CA MET A 477 1.07 -11.64 17.36
C MET A 477 0.95 -12.39 18.68
N ASP A 478 1.24 -13.69 18.71
CA ASP A 478 1.30 -14.48 19.95
C ASP A 478 2.46 -14.03 20.83
N HIS A 479 3.63 -13.75 20.24
CA HIS A 479 4.75 -13.11 20.95
C HIS A 479 4.33 -11.78 21.58
N TRP A 480 3.65 -10.90 20.84
CA TRP A 480 3.22 -9.60 21.36
C TRP A 480 2.21 -9.72 22.50
N LYS A 481 1.24 -10.62 22.40
CA LYS A 481 0.27 -10.89 23.48
C LYS A 481 0.96 -11.39 24.76
N ALA A 482 2.03 -12.17 24.63
CA ALA A 482 2.79 -12.70 25.77
C ALA A 482 3.75 -11.67 26.39
N THR A 483 4.31 -10.77 25.58
CA THR A 483 5.42 -9.89 26.00
C THR A 483 5.02 -8.47 26.37
N LEU A 484 3.88 -7.97 25.90
CA LEU A 484 3.47 -6.58 26.10
C LEU A 484 2.38 -6.43 27.16
N ASP A 485 2.38 -5.28 27.83
CA ASP A 485 1.38 -4.94 28.86
C ASP A 485 0.19 -4.15 28.29
N VAL A 486 0.26 -3.73 27.01
CA VAL A 486 -0.86 -3.06 26.34
C VAL A 486 -1.97 -4.05 26.00
N GLU A 487 -3.21 -3.60 26.06
CA GLU A 487 -4.35 -4.47 25.78
C GLU A 487 -4.44 -4.80 24.28
N ILE A 488 -4.55 -6.10 23.96
CA ILE A 488 -4.71 -6.61 22.60
C ILE A 488 -6.00 -7.44 22.51
N LEU A 489 -6.99 -6.95 21.78
CA LEU A 489 -8.23 -7.68 21.50
C LEU A 489 -8.08 -8.49 20.21
N GLU A 490 -8.23 -9.81 20.30
CA GLU A 490 -8.38 -10.64 19.11
C GLU A 490 -9.82 -10.67 18.60
N VAL A 491 -9.98 -10.39 17.31
CA VAL A 491 -11.24 -10.37 16.58
C VAL A 491 -11.15 -11.36 15.42
N ASN A 492 -11.97 -12.41 15.47
CA ASN A 492 -12.08 -13.41 14.40
C ASN A 492 -13.09 -12.94 13.37
N TYR A 493 -12.69 -12.83 12.11
CA TYR A 493 -13.51 -12.31 11.03
C TYR A 493 -14.81 -13.11 10.86
N GLU A 494 -14.74 -14.43 10.94
CA GLU A 494 -15.87 -15.34 10.80
C GLU A 494 -16.91 -15.13 11.90
N ARG A 495 -16.48 -14.89 13.14
CA ARG A 495 -17.39 -14.50 14.24
C ARG A 495 -17.97 -13.11 14.01
N LEU A 496 -17.11 -12.16 13.65
CA LEU A 496 -17.49 -10.76 13.42
C LEU A 496 -18.63 -10.63 12.39
N VAL A 497 -18.60 -11.43 11.33
CA VAL A 497 -19.63 -11.39 10.28
C VAL A 497 -20.83 -12.30 10.56
N ALA A 498 -20.67 -13.33 11.38
CA ALA A 498 -21.76 -14.25 11.74
C ALA A 498 -22.61 -13.75 12.92
N ASP A 499 -22.01 -12.98 13.83
CA ASP A 499 -22.64 -12.47 15.05
C ASP A 499 -22.28 -10.98 15.30
N PRO A 500 -22.65 -10.08 14.38
CA PRO A 500 -22.31 -8.66 14.49
C PRO A 500 -22.97 -7.99 15.70
N GLU A 501 -24.13 -8.49 16.15
CA GLU A 501 -24.88 -7.95 17.29
C GLU A 501 -24.11 -8.04 18.60
N ASN A 502 -23.22 -9.03 18.74
CA ASN A 502 -22.37 -9.19 19.92
C ASN A 502 -20.93 -8.72 19.68
N GLU A 503 -20.37 -8.97 18.49
CA GLU A 503 -18.98 -8.64 18.20
C GLU A 503 -18.74 -7.13 18.02
N PHE A 504 -19.70 -6.38 17.45
CA PHE A 504 -19.51 -4.92 17.29
C PHE A 504 -19.51 -4.21 18.65
N PRO A 505 -20.49 -4.44 19.56
CA PRO A 505 -20.43 -3.86 20.90
C PRO A 505 -19.19 -4.29 21.68
N ARG A 506 -18.73 -5.55 21.54
CA ARG A 506 -17.49 -6.02 22.18
C ARG A 506 -16.27 -5.22 21.74
N ILE A 507 -16.14 -4.91 20.44
CA ILE A 507 -15.05 -4.07 19.92
C ILE A 507 -15.15 -2.64 20.47
N ILE A 508 -16.34 -2.03 20.46
CA ILE A 508 -16.55 -0.66 20.93
C ILE A 508 -16.30 -0.54 22.45
N ALA A 509 -16.78 -1.51 23.23
CA ALA A 509 -16.54 -1.59 24.66
C ALA A 509 -15.04 -1.77 24.98
N PHE A 510 -14.34 -2.60 24.21
CA PHE A 510 -12.88 -2.70 24.32
C PHE A 510 -12.20 -1.36 24.07
N LEU A 511 -12.71 -0.52 23.17
CA LEU A 511 -12.21 0.84 22.98
C LEU A 511 -12.61 1.82 24.09
N GLY A 512 -13.40 1.39 25.08
CA GLY A 512 -13.83 2.22 26.21
C GLY A 512 -14.84 3.27 25.80
N LEU A 513 -15.55 3.02 24.70
CA LEU A 513 -16.62 3.85 24.18
C LEU A 513 -17.96 3.21 24.56
N GLU A 514 -18.98 4.04 24.78
CA GLU A 514 -20.35 3.56 24.90
C GLU A 514 -20.84 3.03 23.54
N TRP A 515 -21.73 2.05 23.55
CA TRP A 515 -22.27 1.49 22.31
C TRP A 515 -23.14 2.51 21.56
N ASP A 516 -23.01 2.57 20.23
CA ASP A 516 -23.86 3.37 19.35
C ASP A 516 -24.27 2.53 18.13
N GLU A 517 -25.57 2.45 17.85
CA GLU A 517 -26.14 1.64 16.76
C GLU A 517 -25.67 2.07 15.36
N LYS A 518 -25.16 3.31 15.19
CA LYS A 518 -24.56 3.76 13.93
C LYS A 518 -23.42 2.87 13.46
N CYS A 519 -22.79 2.11 14.35
CA CYS A 519 -21.79 1.13 13.99
C CYS A 519 -22.32 0.04 13.04
N PHE A 520 -23.62 -0.28 13.04
CA PHE A 520 -24.22 -1.18 12.03
C PHE A 520 -24.35 -0.55 10.64
N ASP A 521 -24.38 0.78 10.61
CA ASP A 521 -24.46 1.60 9.40
C ASP A 521 -23.06 1.95 8.83
N PHE A 522 -22.03 1.19 9.17
CA PHE A 522 -20.64 1.47 8.75
C PHE A 522 -20.46 1.68 7.24
N HIS A 523 -21.24 0.96 6.44
CA HIS A 523 -21.23 1.03 4.98
C HIS A 523 -21.79 2.35 4.41
N LYS A 524 -22.45 3.16 5.24
CA LYS A 524 -22.94 4.51 4.90
C LYS A 524 -21.89 5.60 5.19
N SER A 525 -20.75 5.25 5.80
CA SER A 525 -19.65 6.21 6.00
C SER A 525 -19.20 6.76 4.65
N ARG A 526 -19.12 8.10 4.54
CA ARG A 526 -18.73 8.80 3.30
C ARG A 526 -17.22 8.90 3.10
N ARG A 527 -16.42 8.29 3.99
CA ARG A 527 -14.96 8.34 3.88
C ARG A 527 -14.49 7.46 2.72
N THR A 528 -13.77 8.04 1.76
CA THR A 528 -13.18 7.29 0.64
C THR A 528 -12.12 6.29 1.14
N VAL A 529 -12.49 5.01 1.30
CA VAL A 529 -11.59 3.96 1.76
C VAL A 529 -10.66 3.48 0.62
N ARG A 530 -9.43 3.96 0.57
CA ARG A 530 -8.47 3.58 -0.49
C ARG A 530 -7.74 2.28 -0.21
N THR A 531 -8.49 1.19 -0.10
CA THR A 531 -7.94 -0.15 0.15
C THR A 531 -8.35 -1.10 -0.96
N LEU A 532 -7.61 -2.19 -1.14
CA LEU A 532 -8.01 -3.30 -2.02
C LEU A 532 -9.34 -3.95 -1.59
N SER A 533 -9.81 -3.65 -0.38
CA SER A 533 -11.09 -4.05 0.19
C SER A 533 -12.23 -3.04 -0.07
N TYR A 534 -12.03 -1.97 -0.84
CA TYR A 534 -13.01 -0.87 -1.01
C TYR A 534 -14.42 -1.36 -1.35
N ASP A 535 -14.56 -2.18 -2.40
CA ASP A 535 -15.84 -2.76 -2.82
C ASP A 535 -16.56 -3.57 -1.73
N GLN A 536 -15.81 -4.09 -0.76
CA GLN A 536 -16.31 -4.93 0.31
C GLN A 536 -16.85 -4.12 1.48
N VAL A 537 -16.17 -3.02 1.83
CA VAL A 537 -16.50 -2.26 3.04
C VAL A 537 -17.57 -1.19 2.83
N ASN A 538 -17.90 -0.86 1.58
CA ASN A 538 -18.98 0.06 1.23
C ASN A 538 -20.32 -0.64 0.97
N ARG A 539 -20.44 -1.91 1.39
CA ARG A 539 -21.67 -2.68 1.26
C ARG A 539 -22.17 -3.07 2.65
N PRO A 540 -23.49 -3.29 2.83
CA PRO A 540 -24.01 -3.94 4.02
C PRO A 540 -23.22 -5.21 4.31
N LEU A 541 -23.11 -5.54 5.60
CA LEU A 541 -22.38 -6.72 6.06
C LEU A 541 -22.82 -7.96 5.28
N TYR A 542 -21.85 -8.75 4.83
CA TYR A 542 -22.11 -9.96 4.07
C TYR A 542 -21.12 -11.05 4.47
N THR A 543 -21.56 -12.31 4.39
CA THR A 543 -20.79 -13.48 4.84
C THR A 543 -20.05 -14.18 3.70
N SER A 544 -20.30 -13.82 2.44
CA SER A 544 -19.73 -14.50 1.25
C SER A 544 -18.20 -14.41 1.11
N SER A 545 -17.53 -13.60 1.93
CA SER A 545 -16.07 -13.67 2.04
C SER A 545 -15.63 -14.83 2.93
N SER A 546 -16.39 -15.21 3.97
CA SER A 546 -16.10 -16.39 4.79
C SER A 546 -16.30 -17.68 3.97
N GLY A 547 -15.30 -18.56 4.00
CA GLY A 547 -15.32 -19.81 3.26
C GLY A 547 -15.13 -19.64 1.74
N ARG A 548 -14.69 -18.47 1.27
CA ARG A 548 -14.50 -18.22 -0.17
C ARG A 548 -13.51 -19.18 -0.82
N HIS A 549 -12.53 -19.68 -0.06
CA HIS A 549 -11.54 -20.63 -0.55
C HIS A 549 -12.16 -21.92 -1.12
N THR A 550 -13.37 -22.32 -0.72
CA THR A 550 -14.05 -23.52 -1.26
C THR A 550 -14.38 -23.39 -2.74
N ASN A 551 -14.51 -22.16 -3.25
CA ASN A 551 -14.68 -21.92 -4.69
C ASN A 551 -13.41 -22.22 -5.50
N TYR A 552 -12.26 -22.33 -4.82
CA TYR A 552 -10.94 -22.53 -5.39
C TYR A 552 -10.29 -23.84 -4.91
N THR A 553 -11.07 -24.81 -4.41
CA THR A 553 -10.56 -26.06 -3.84
C THR A 553 -9.51 -26.74 -4.73
N ARG A 554 -9.73 -26.77 -6.05
CA ARG A 554 -8.79 -27.35 -7.03
C ARG A 554 -7.44 -26.64 -7.10
N HIS A 555 -7.41 -25.33 -6.87
CA HIS A 555 -6.19 -24.51 -6.97
C HIS A 555 -5.42 -24.41 -5.66
N ILE A 556 -6.08 -24.72 -4.54
CA ILE A 556 -5.45 -24.77 -3.22
C ILE A 556 -5.06 -26.20 -2.81
N GLU A 557 -5.45 -27.21 -3.60
CA GLU A 557 -5.07 -28.60 -3.39
C GLU A 557 -3.55 -28.73 -3.49
N GLY A 558 -2.91 -29.21 -2.42
CA GLY A 558 -1.44 -29.33 -2.32
C GLY A 558 -0.75 -28.18 -1.58
N VAL A 559 -1.47 -27.12 -1.21
CA VAL A 559 -0.92 -26.07 -0.33
C VAL A 559 -1.16 -26.44 1.13
N GLU A 560 -0.09 -26.49 1.92
CA GLU A 560 -0.20 -26.69 3.36
C GLU A 560 -0.66 -25.40 4.05
N PHE A 561 -1.79 -25.46 4.74
CA PHE A 561 -2.31 -24.36 5.54
C PHE A 561 -2.27 -24.70 7.03
N PRO A 562 -1.95 -23.74 7.91
CA PRO A 562 -2.06 -23.92 9.35
C PRO A 562 -3.49 -24.31 9.76
N ARG A 563 -3.60 -25.10 10.84
CA ARG A 563 -4.89 -25.40 11.45
C ARG A 563 -5.53 -24.10 11.94
N TYR A 564 -6.81 -23.92 11.62
CA TYR A 564 -7.59 -22.78 12.03
C TYR A 564 -9.02 -23.23 12.31
N ASP A 565 -9.52 -22.91 13.51
CA ASP A 565 -10.93 -23.03 13.86
C ASP A 565 -11.39 -21.69 14.45
N PRO A 566 -12.25 -20.94 13.74
CA PRO A 566 -12.75 -19.67 14.25
C PRO A 566 -13.65 -19.83 15.47
N TRP A 567 -14.08 -21.03 15.87
CA TRP A 567 -14.99 -21.31 16.98
C TRP A 567 -14.32 -21.93 18.20
N GLU A 568 -13.05 -22.36 18.07
CA GLU A 568 -12.25 -22.74 19.23
C GLU A 568 -12.20 -21.52 20.18
N ARG A 569 -12.69 -21.70 21.41
CA ARG A 569 -12.54 -20.66 22.44
C ARG A 569 -11.06 -20.64 22.79
N GLY A 570 -10.39 -19.50 22.54
CA GLY A 570 -9.09 -19.24 23.14
C GLY A 570 -9.20 -19.49 24.64
N GLY A 571 -8.39 -20.43 25.12
CA GLY A 571 -8.40 -20.88 26.52
C GLY A 571 -7.98 -19.79 27.50
#